data_AF-A0A5V9IZH6-F1
#
_entry.id   AF-A0A5V9IZH6-F1
#
_cell.length_a   1.000
_cell.length_b   1.000
_cell.length_c   1.000
_cell.angle_alpha   90.00
_cell.angle_beta   90.00
_cell.angle_gamma   90.00
#
_symmetry.space_group_name_H-M   'P 1'
#
loop_
_entity.id
_entity.type
_entity.pdbx_description
1 polymer ?
#
loop_
_entity_poly.entity_id
_entity_poly.type
_entity_poly.pdbx_seq_one_letter_code
_entity_poly.pdbx_strand_id
1 'polypeptide(L)' 'MDLNKFDDPFSPEDIEWRIQQSGKTRDGKVWAMVLAYVTNRAIMKRLDDVCGKAGWRNEYRDIP' A
#
# COMPACT_ATOMS: atom_id res chain seq x y z
N MET A 1 7.19 1.88 22.22
CA MET A 1 7.18 1.22 20.90
C MET A 1 6.64 -0.17 21.12
N ASP A 2 5.50 -0.50 20.52
CA ASP A 2 4.89 -1.83 20.60
C ASP A 2 4.84 -2.41 19.19
N LEU A 3 5.84 -3.22 18.85
CA LEU A 3 6.08 -3.68 17.48
C LEU A 3 5.02 -4.67 16.98
N ASN A 4 4.29 -5.33 17.88
CA ASN A 4 3.25 -6.29 17.51
C ASN A 4 2.12 -5.63 16.71
N LYS A 5 1.95 -4.30 16.82
CA LYS A 5 0.98 -3.52 16.04
C LYS A 5 1.24 -3.49 14.54
N PHE A 6 2.42 -3.94 14.07
CA PHE A 6 2.67 -4.08 12.64
C PHE A 6 1.96 -5.29 12.02
N ASP A 7 1.61 -6.29 12.84
CA ASP A 7 0.89 -7.47 12.38
C ASP A 7 -0.58 -7.18 12.07
N ASP A 8 -1.10 -6.04 12.56
CA ASP A 8 -2.46 -5.60 12.28
C ASP A 8 -2.64 -5.22 10.80
N PRO A 9 -3.75 -5.61 10.17
CA PRO A 9 -4.04 -5.22 8.79
C PRO A 9 -4.14 -3.70 8.65
N PHE A 10 -3.89 -3.18 7.45
CA PHE A 10 -4.24 -1.78 7.14
C PHE A 10 -5.74 -1.57 7.22
N SER A 11 -6.14 -0.35 7.59
CA SER A 11 -7.56 0.01 7.56
C SER A 11 -8.08 -0.17 6.13
N PRO A 12 -9.30 -0.70 5.91
CA PRO A 12 -9.86 -0.83 4.58
C PRO A 12 -9.90 0.48 3.79
N GLU A 13 -9.96 1.63 4.49
CA GLU A 13 -9.95 2.97 3.90
C GLU A 13 -8.56 3.41 3.40
N ASP A 14 -7.49 2.77 3.86
CA ASP A 14 -6.12 3.01 3.41
C ASP A 14 -5.74 2.15 2.18
N ILE A 15 -6.60 1.18 1.81
CA ILE A 15 -6.39 0.28 0.67
C ILE A 15 -6.95 0.92 -0.59
N GLU A 16 -6.06 1.20 -1.52
CA GLU A 16 -6.35 1.77 -2.83
C GLU A 16 -6.25 0.70 -3.93
N TRP A 17 -6.94 0.95 -5.04
CA TRP A 17 -7.02 0.01 -6.15
C TRP A 17 -6.65 0.70 -7.46
N ARG A 18 -5.76 0.08 -8.23
CA ARG A 18 -5.45 0.52 -9.60
C ARG A 18 -5.61 -0.62 -10.60
N ILE A 19 -6.05 -0.27 -11.81
CA ILE A 19 -6.07 -1.20 -12.93
C ILE A 19 -4.62 -1.45 -13.35
N GLN A 20 -4.20 -2.71 -13.34
CA GLN A 20 -2.94 -3.14 -13.93
C GLN A 20 -3.13 -3.43 -15.42
N GLN A 21 -4.16 -4.20 -15.74
CA GLN A 21 -4.47 -4.59 -17.11
C GLN A 21 -5.98 -4.61 -17.28
N SER A 22 -6.46 -4.17 -18.44
CA SER A 22 -7.86 -4.26 -18.81
C SER A 22 -7.99 -4.64 -20.28
N GLY A 23 -9.14 -5.20 -20.65
CA GLY A 23 -9.39 -5.57 -22.03
C GLY A 23 -10.83 -5.95 -22.29
N LYS A 24 -11.06 -6.43 -23.51
CA LYS A 24 -12.34 -6.97 -23.96
C LYS A 24 -12.10 -8.37 -24.51
N THR A 25 -12.89 -9.33 -24.07
CA THR A 25 -12.85 -10.70 -24.59
C THR A 25 -13.46 -10.77 -25.99
N ARG A 26 -13.26 -11.90 -26.69
CA ARG A 26 -13.79 -12.11 -28.04
C ARG A 26 -15.33 -12.12 -28.09
N ASP A 27 -15.98 -12.59 -27.03
CA ASP A 27 -17.44 -12.54 -26.82
C ASP A 27 -17.93 -11.16 -26.32
N GLY A 28 -17.03 -10.19 -26.19
CA GLY A 28 -17.36 -8.80 -25.95
C GLY A 28 -17.46 -8.37 -24.48
N LYS A 29 -17.10 -9.24 -23.52
CA LYS A 29 -17.08 -8.90 -22.10
C LYS A 29 -15.86 -8.04 -21.76
N VAL A 30 -16.09 -7.00 -20.98
CA VAL A 30 -15.02 -6.13 -20.46
C VAL A 30 -14.48 -6.72 -19.17
N TRP A 31 -13.16 -6.70 -19.00
CA TRP A 31 -12.48 -7.15 -17.79
C TRP A 31 -11.38 -6.17 -17.37
N ALA A 32 -11.09 -6.15 -16.07
CA ALA A 32 -9.94 -5.46 -15.50
C ALA A 32 -9.33 -6.31 -14.38
N MET A 33 -8.01 -6.45 -14.40
CA MET A 33 -7.21 -6.97 -13.30
C MET A 33 -6.73 -5.78 -12.48
N VAL A 34 -7.10 -5.78 -11.20
CA VAL A 34 -6.81 -4.70 -10.25
C VAL A 34 -5.78 -5.15 -9.23
N LEU A 35 -4.92 -4.22 -8.83
CA LEU A 35 -3.94 -4.42 -7.77
C LEU A 35 -4.33 -3.55 -6.58
N ALA A 36 -4.35 -4.17 -5.39
CA ALA A 36 -4.42 -3.46 -4.13
C ALA A 36 -3.05 -2.85 -3.81
N TYR A 37 -3.04 -1.61 -3.32
CA TYR A 37 -1.85 -0.97 -2.76
C TYR A 37 -2.25 -0.04 -1.62
N VAL A 38 -1.29 0.35 -0.80
CA VAL A 38 -1.47 1.39 0.22
C VAL A 38 -0.66 2.62 -0.17
N THR A 39 -1.13 3.80 0.23
CA THR A 39 -0.38 5.04 -0.05
C THR A 39 0.83 5.16 0.85
N ASN A 40 1.84 5.92 0.39
CA ASN A 40 3.00 6.25 1.21
C ASN A 40 2.59 6.94 2.54
N ARG A 41 1.57 7.80 2.51
CA ARG A 41 1.06 8.46 3.73
C ARG A 41 0.48 7.46 4.74
N ALA A 42 -0.24 6.42 4.30
CA ALA A 42 -0.75 5.39 5.19
C ALA A 42 0.38 4.62 5.88
N ILE A 43 1.44 4.28 5.14
CA ILE A 43 2.64 3.64 5.69
C ILE A 43 3.33 4.55 6.72
N MET A 44 3.58 5.82 6.37
CA MET A 44 4.21 6.80 7.26
C MET A 44 3.42 6.99 8.55
N LYS A 45 2.08 7.06 8.45
CA LYS A 45 1.20 7.18 9.62
C LYS A 45 1.35 5.97 10.54
N ARG A 46 1.35 4.75 10.00
CA ARG A 46 1.56 3.54 10.81
C ARG A 46 2.92 3.53 11.49
N LEU A 47 3.97 3.94 10.79
CA LEU A 47 5.31 4.08 11.37
C LEU A 47 5.34 5.14 12.48
N ASP A 48 4.68 6.28 12.29
CA ASP A 48 4.51 7.32 13.33
C ASP A 48 3.78 6.77 14.56
N ASP A 49 2.70 6.01 14.37
CA ASP A 49 1.87 5.48 15.45
C ASP A 49 2.59 4.37 16.26
N VAL A 50 3.42 3.55 15.61
CA VAL A 50 4.09 2.40 16.23
C VAL A 50 5.48 2.77 16.78
N CYS A 51 6.29 3.45 15.97
CA CYS A 51 7.68 3.79 16.25
C CYS A 51 7.85 5.18 16.89
N GLY A 52 6.87 6.07 16.72
CA GLY A 52 7.04 7.50 16.95
C GLY A 52 7.82 8.17 15.82
N LYS A 53 7.59 9.48 15.60
CA LYS A 53 8.20 10.26 14.50
C LYS A 53 9.74 10.24 14.47
N ALA A 54 10.38 10.11 15.63
CA ALA A 54 11.84 10.02 15.73
C ALA A 54 12.38 8.58 15.56
N GLY A 55 11.50 7.58 15.56
CA GLY A 55 11.84 6.16 15.53
C GLY A 55 11.95 5.56 14.13
N TRP A 56 11.74 6.33 13.07
CA TRP A 56 11.88 5.88 11.69
C TRP A 56 12.35 7.01 10.78
N ARG A 57 12.87 6.66 9.61
CA ARG A 57 13.22 7.59 8.54
C ARG A 57 13.19 6.89 7.19
N ASN A 58 12.99 7.65 6.12
CA ASN A 58 13.23 7.17 4.76
C ASN A 58 14.71 7.32 4.42
N GLU A 59 15.25 6.31 3.73
CA GLU A 59 16.58 6.35 3.15
C GLU A 59 16.44 6.06 1.65
N TYR A 60 16.78 7.04 0.82
CA TYR A 60 16.83 6.85 -0.62
C TYR A 60 18.16 6.18 -0.98
N ARG A 61 18.10 5.11 -1.77
CA ARG A 61 19.27 4.41 -2.31
C ARG A 61 19.10 4.30 -3.82
N ASP A 62 20.14 4.70 -4.56
CA ASP A 62 20.17 4.50 -6.00
C ASP A 62 20.20 3.00 -6.31
N ILE A 63 19.45 2.62 -7.35
CA ILE A 63 19.44 1.26 -7.86
C ILE A 63 20.68 1.11 -8.75
N PRO A 64 21.53 0.08 -8.56
CA PRO A 64 22.69 -0.16 -9.42
C PRO A 64 22.33 -0.37 -10.89
#